data_AF-A0A259RW30-F1
#
_entry.id   AF-A0A259RW30-F1
#
_cell.length_a   1.000
_cell.length_b   1.000
_cell.length_c   1.000
_cell.angle_alpha   90.00
_cell.angle_beta   90.00
_cell.angle_gamma   90.00
#
_symmetry.space_group_name_H-M   'P 1'
#
loop_
_entity.id
_entity.type
_entity.pdbx_description
1 polymer ?
#
loop_
_entity_poly.entity_id
_entity_poly.type
_entity_poly.pdbx_seq_one_letter_code
_entity_poly.pdbx_strand_id
1 'polypeptide(L)'
;GVIGAAIVMGLGAMFGLGLASFGAFAKVMTPGVGMAAGVGALAGSLMTLLLLVLLALYLFSVAFWFVNTLVALGGVSPWNAVKLSVRAGFTNLAPITLFTVLLLPISIVAMLPFGLGLLVLFPVLSGASFASYHDVFGDEAAT
;
A
#
# COMPACT_ATOMS: atom_id res chain seq x y z
N GLY A 1 -10.23 3.32 14.63
CA GLY A 1 -11.61 3.83 14.75
C GLY A 1 -12.59 2.94 13.99
N VAL A 2 -13.88 3.05 14.25
CA VAL A 2 -14.96 2.19 13.67
C VAL A 2 -14.90 2.15 12.14
N ILE A 3 -14.60 3.28 11.49
CA ILE A 3 -14.44 3.39 10.04
C ILE A 3 -13.26 2.53 9.53
N GLY A 4 -12.13 2.54 10.24
CA GLY A 4 -10.98 1.70 9.88
C GLY A 4 -11.27 0.21 10.05
N ALA A 5 -12.00 -0.17 11.10
CA ALA A 5 -12.43 -1.56 11.30
C ALA A 5 -13.40 -2.01 10.20
N ALA A 6 -14.33 -1.15 9.78
CA ALA A 6 -15.26 -1.45 8.69
C ALA A 6 -14.55 -1.62 7.34
N ILE A 7 -13.56 -0.78 7.03
CA ILE A 7 -12.75 -0.92 5.81
C ILE A 7 -11.94 -2.22 5.82
N VAL A 8 -11.28 -2.55 6.94
CA VAL A 8 -10.49 -3.78 7.07
C VAL A 8 -11.37 -5.02 6.97
N MET A 9 -12.52 -5.03 7.65
CA MET A 9 -13.47 -6.15 7.55
C MET A 9 -14.08 -6.27 6.15
N GLY A 10 -14.40 -5.14 5.50
CA GLY A 10 -14.91 -5.13 4.13
C GLY A 10 -13.89 -5.66 3.12
N LEU A 11 -12.66 -5.17 3.16
CA LEU A 11 -11.57 -5.66 2.31
C LEU A 11 -11.24 -7.13 2.59
N GLY A 12 -11.24 -7.53 3.86
CA GLY A 12 -11.03 -8.92 4.27
C GLY A 12 -12.13 -9.86 3.77
N ALA A 13 -13.40 -9.43 3.84
CA ALA A 13 -14.52 -10.18 3.29
C ALA A 13 -14.46 -10.29 1.76
N MET A 14 -14.14 -9.20 1.06
CA MET A 14 -13.95 -9.22 -0.41
C MET A 14 -12.78 -10.12 -0.82
N PHE A 15 -11.68 -10.09 -0.06
CA PHE A 15 -10.53 -10.95 -0.29
C PHE A 15 -10.88 -12.43 -0.07
N GLY A 16 -11.58 -12.77 1.02
CA GLY A 16 -11.99 -14.14 1.34
C GLY A 16 -13.00 -14.72 0.33
N LEU A 17 -14.02 -13.94 -0.04
CA LEU A 17 -14.99 -14.31 -1.07
C LEU A 17 -14.32 -14.46 -2.44
N GLY A 18 -13.38 -13.57 -2.76
CA GLY A 18 -12.57 -13.68 -3.95
C GLY A 18 -11.74 -14.98 -3.98
N LEU A 19 -11.01 -15.28 -2.91
CA LEU A 19 -10.13 -16.45 -2.84
C LEU A 19 -10.93 -17.76 -2.96
N ALA A 20 -12.12 -17.82 -2.37
CA ALA A 20 -13.07 -18.92 -2.58
C ALA A 20 -13.50 -19.04 -4.05
N SER A 21 -13.66 -17.92 -4.75
CA SER A 21 -14.00 -17.87 -6.18
C SER A 21 -12.82 -18.25 -7.09
N PHE A 22 -11.58 -17.98 -6.68
CA PHE A 22 -10.36 -18.40 -7.39
C PHE A 22 -10.24 -19.93 -7.42
N GLY A 23 -10.55 -20.62 -6.31
CA GLY A 23 -10.63 -22.09 -6.27
C GLY A 23 -11.82 -22.65 -7.06
N ALA A 24 -12.91 -21.89 -7.19
CA ALA A 24 -14.08 -22.26 -7.98
C ALA A 24 -13.91 -22.01 -9.49
N PHE A 25 -13.01 -21.11 -9.91
CA PHE A 25 -12.73 -20.82 -11.32
C PHE A 25 -12.27 -22.08 -12.08
N ALA A 26 -11.46 -22.94 -11.44
CA ALA A 26 -11.07 -24.23 -12.01
C ALA A 26 -12.27 -25.16 -12.28
N LYS A 27 -13.38 -24.99 -11.54
CA LYS A 27 -14.63 -25.74 -11.73
C LYS A 27 -15.58 -25.11 -12.75
N VAL A 28 -15.42 -23.84 -13.09
CA VAL A 28 -16.23 -23.17 -14.15
C VAL A 28 -15.96 -23.76 -15.54
N MET A 29 -14.78 -24.35 -15.76
CA MET A 29 -14.46 -25.10 -16.98
C MET A 29 -15.10 -26.50 -17.05
N THR A 30 -15.84 -26.93 -16.02
CA THR A 30 -16.58 -28.20 -16.08
C THR A 30 -17.91 -28.02 -16.83
N PRO A 31 -18.22 -28.90 -17.81
CA PRO A 31 -19.51 -28.88 -18.48
C PRO A 31 -20.64 -29.10 -17.46
N GLY A 32 -21.60 -28.18 -17.37
CA GLY A 32 -22.75 -28.27 -16.47
C GLY A 32 -22.89 -27.13 -15.45
N VAL A 33 -21.91 -26.23 -15.34
CA VAL A 33 -22.03 -25.02 -14.52
C VAL A 33 -22.86 -23.98 -15.29
N GLY A 34 -24.01 -23.56 -14.74
CA GLY A 34 -24.86 -22.54 -15.35
C GLY A 34 -24.15 -21.20 -15.53
N MET A 35 -24.47 -20.48 -16.62
CA MET A 35 -23.83 -19.20 -17.00
C MET A 35 -23.70 -18.20 -15.84
N ALA A 36 -24.71 -18.11 -14.96
CA ALA A 36 -24.68 -17.22 -13.79
C ALA A 36 -23.59 -17.58 -12.77
N ALA A 37 -23.35 -18.87 -12.52
CA ALA A 37 -22.30 -19.34 -11.62
C ALA A 37 -20.91 -19.15 -12.24
N GLY A 38 -20.78 -19.31 -13.56
CA GLY A 38 -19.54 -19.02 -14.30
C GLY A 38 -19.13 -17.53 -14.24
N VAL A 39 -20.10 -16.62 -14.43
CA VAL A 39 -19.86 -15.18 -14.35
C VAL A 39 -19.51 -14.74 -12.92
N GLY A 40 -20.19 -15.28 -11.90
CA GLY A 40 -19.90 -14.96 -10.49
C GLY A 40 -18.49 -15.39 -10.07
N ALA A 41 -18.05 -16.59 -10.45
CA ALA A 41 -16.72 -17.08 -10.14
C ALA A 41 -15.61 -16.30 -10.87
N LEU A 42 -15.84 -15.88 -12.13
CA LEU A 42 -14.93 -15.00 -12.86
C LEU A 42 -14.82 -13.61 -12.20
N ALA A 43 -15.93 -13.02 -11.79
CA ALA A 43 -15.93 -11.72 -11.10
C ALA A 43 -15.17 -11.80 -9.77
N GLY A 44 -15.40 -12.86 -8.98
CA GLY A 44 -14.71 -13.07 -7.71
C GLY A 44 -13.20 -13.33 -7.89
N SER A 45 -12.79 -14.12 -8.90
CA SER A 45 -11.38 -14.36 -9.17
C SER A 45 -10.65 -13.07 -9.62
N LEU A 46 -11.30 -12.25 -10.45
CA LEU A 46 -10.74 -10.97 -10.89
C LEU A 46 -10.61 -9.96 -9.73
N MET A 47 -11.58 -9.92 -8.81
CA MET A 47 -11.49 -9.11 -7.58
C MET A 47 -10.34 -9.56 -6.68
N THR A 48 -10.12 -10.87 -6.55
CA THR A 48 -8.98 -11.39 -5.79
C THR A 48 -7.66 -10.96 -6.39
N LEU A 49 -7.53 -11.12 -7.71
CA LEU A 49 -6.32 -10.74 -8.43
C LEU A 49 -6.04 -9.25 -8.25
N LEU A 50 -7.07 -8.40 -8.35
CA LEU A 50 -6.94 -6.97 -8.10
C LEU A 50 -6.42 -6.69 -6.68
N LEU A 51 -7.02 -7.31 -5.65
CA LEU A 51 -6.60 -7.12 -4.27
C LEU A 51 -5.16 -7.61 -4.02
N LEU A 52 -4.76 -8.72 -4.63
CA LEU A 52 -3.38 -9.22 -4.57
C LEU A 52 -2.39 -8.26 -5.25
N VAL A 53 -2.76 -7.71 -6.42
CA VAL A 53 -1.94 -6.70 -7.12
C VAL A 53 -1.81 -5.45 -6.26
N LEU A 54 -2.89 -4.94 -5.69
CA LEU A 54 -2.86 -3.77 -4.80
C LEU A 54 -1.99 -4.02 -3.56
N LEU A 55 -2.11 -5.20 -2.95
CA LEU A 55 -1.25 -5.59 -1.84
C LEU A 55 0.22 -5.65 -2.26
N ALA A 56 0.53 -6.25 -3.41
CA ALA A 56 1.90 -6.31 -3.92
C ALA A 56 2.48 -4.91 -4.18
N LEU A 57 1.70 -4.01 -4.79
CA LEU A 57 2.11 -2.62 -5.01
C LEU A 57 2.33 -1.88 -3.69
N TYR A 58 1.48 -2.09 -2.70
CA TYR A 58 1.64 -1.51 -1.37
C TYR A 58 2.92 -1.99 -0.69
N LEU A 59 3.16 -3.30 -0.65
CA LEU A 59 4.37 -3.88 -0.06
C LEU A 59 5.63 -3.45 -0.82
N PHE A 60 5.55 -3.33 -2.15
CA PHE A 60 6.62 -2.77 -2.96
C PHE A 60 6.90 -1.31 -2.59
N SER A 61 5.85 -0.49 -2.42
CA SER A 61 6.01 0.91 -1.99
C SER A 61 6.65 1.02 -0.61
N VAL A 62 6.28 0.15 0.35
CA VAL A 62 6.89 0.10 1.68
C VAL A 62 8.38 -0.28 1.58
N ALA A 63 8.70 -1.29 0.77
CA ALA A 63 10.06 -1.75 0.57
C ALA A 63 10.98 -0.67 -0.03
N PHE A 64 10.44 0.17 -0.91
CA PHE A 64 11.19 1.21 -1.61
C PHE A 64 11.10 2.61 -0.97
N TRP A 65 10.34 2.75 0.11
CA TRP A 65 10.02 4.04 0.74
C TRP A 65 11.26 4.91 1.04
N PHE A 66 12.32 4.30 1.55
CA PHE A 66 13.53 5.01 1.99
C PHE A 66 14.68 4.95 0.97
N VAL A 67 14.54 4.26 -0.17
CA VAL A 67 15.67 4.03 -1.09
C VAL A 67 16.24 5.35 -1.61
N ASN A 68 15.37 6.24 -2.11
CA ASN A 68 15.82 7.51 -2.67
C ASN A 68 16.49 8.41 -1.62
N THR A 69 15.94 8.46 -0.39
CA THR A 69 16.51 9.26 0.70
C THR A 69 17.83 8.68 1.21
N LEU A 70 17.95 7.36 1.31
CA LEU A 70 19.19 6.68 1.71
C LEU A 70 20.32 6.90 0.70
N VAL A 71 20.01 6.92 -0.59
CA VAL A 71 21.02 7.22 -1.63
C VAL A 71 21.35 8.70 -1.66
N ALA A 72 20.35 9.57 -1.71
CA ALA A 72 20.55 11.01 -1.92
C ALA A 72 21.05 11.75 -0.68
N LEU A 73 20.56 11.39 0.51
CA LEU A 73 20.89 12.05 1.78
C LEU A 73 21.84 11.22 2.63
N GLY A 74 21.68 9.89 2.63
CA GLY A 74 22.52 8.98 3.42
C GLY A 74 23.82 8.56 2.75
N GLY A 75 24.02 8.86 1.46
CA GLY A 75 25.22 8.45 0.71
C GLY A 75 25.39 6.93 0.57
N VAL A 76 24.34 6.15 0.80
CA VAL A 76 24.40 4.67 0.74
C VAL A 76 24.38 4.21 -0.71
N SER A 77 25.20 3.21 -1.06
CA SER A 77 25.18 2.65 -2.42
C SER A 77 23.80 2.05 -2.78
N PRO A 78 23.34 2.13 -4.05
CA PRO A 78 21.96 1.79 -4.41
C PRO A 78 21.51 0.41 -3.95
N TRP A 79 22.37 -0.61 -4.12
CA TRP A 79 22.04 -1.97 -3.70
C TRP A 79 21.94 -2.13 -2.18
N ASN A 80 22.79 -1.43 -1.43
CA ASN A 80 22.72 -1.43 0.03
C ASN A 80 21.51 -0.65 0.54
N ALA A 81 21.14 0.46 -0.14
CA ALA A 81 19.96 1.25 0.17
C ALA A 81 18.66 0.44 0.03
N VAL A 82 18.54 -0.40 -1.00
CA VAL A 82 17.37 -1.30 -1.15
C VAL A 82 17.25 -2.27 0.02
N LYS A 83 18.34 -2.96 0.38
CA LYS A 83 18.33 -3.91 1.51
C LYS A 83 17.96 -3.24 2.83
N LEU A 84 18.51 -2.04 3.07
CA LEU A 84 18.25 -1.27 4.28
C LEU A 84 16.82 -0.73 4.30
N SER A 85 16.33 -0.20 3.18
CA SER A 85 14.95 0.29 3.03
C SER A 85 13.92 -0.82 3.23
N VAL A 86 14.17 -2.03 2.69
CA VAL A 86 13.30 -3.19 2.93
C VAL A 86 13.21 -3.47 4.43
N ARG A 87 14.36 -3.64 5.11
CA ARG A 87 14.36 -3.91 6.56
C ARG A 87 13.64 -2.81 7.34
N ALA A 88 13.98 -1.55 7.09
CA ALA A 88 13.41 -0.40 7.77
C ALA A 88 11.92 -0.22 7.50
N GLY A 89 11.48 -0.40 6.24
CA GLY A 89 10.08 -0.30 5.85
C GLY A 89 9.23 -1.36 6.53
N PHE A 90 9.72 -2.62 6.60
CA PHE A 90 8.98 -3.71 7.24
C PHE A 90 8.95 -3.61 8.77
N THR A 91 10.00 -3.10 9.43
CA THR A 91 9.96 -2.82 10.88
C THR A 91 9.08 -1.63 11.23
N ASN A 92 8.85 -0.71 10.27
CA ASN A 92 8.05 0.50 10.43
C ASN A 92 6.73 0.43 9.65
N LEU A 93 6.18 -0.77 9.44
CA LEU A 93 4.92 -0.95 8.72
C LEU A 93 3.77 -0.15 9.34
N ALA A 94 3.63 -0.17 10.67
CA ALA A 94 2.55 0.52 11.36
C ALA A 94 2.56 2.05 11.10
N PRO A 95 3.65 2.80 11.34
CA PRO A 95 3.69 4.22 11.05
C PRO A 95 3.57 4.53 9.55
N ILE A 96 4.17 3.76 8.65
CA ILE A 96 4.02 3.95 7.19
C ILE A 96 2.57 3.75 6.74
N THR A 97 1.90 2.72 7.28
CA THR A 97 0.47 2.46 7.00
C THR A 97 -0.37 3.63 7.49
N LEU A 98 -0.13 4.10 8.72
CA LEU A 98 -0.86 5.23 9.30
C LEU A 98 -0.66 6.49 8.46
N PHE A 99 0.57 6.81 8.07
CA PHE A 99 0.89 7.93 7.21
C PHE A 99 0.11 7.86 5.88
N THR A 100 0.14 6.70 5.21
CA THR A 100 -0.56 6.48 3.94
C THR A 100 -2.08 6.64 4.09
N VAL A 101 -2.66 6.11 5.17
CA VAL A 101 -4.10 6.23 5.46
C VAL A 101 -4.50 7.67 5.75
N LEU A 102 -3.67 8.43 6.47
CA LEU A 102 -3.91 9.85 6.75
C LEU A 102 -3.75 10.72 5.49
N LEU A 103 -2.86 10.32 4.58
CA LEU A 103 -2.62 11.05 3.35
C LEU A 103 -3.84 11.05 2.41
N LEU A 104 -4.67 9.99 2.43
CA LEU A 104 -5.88 9.91 1.61
C LEU A 104 -6.87 11.07 1.84
N PRO A 105 -7.42 11.29 3.05
CA PRO A 105 -8.32 12.40 3.29
C PRO A 105 -7.65 13.76 3.11
N ILE A 106 -6.37 13.91 3.48
CA ILE A 106 -5.61 15.15 3.25
C ILE A 106 -5.54 15.48 1.76
N SER A 107 -5.26 14.48 0.92
CA SER A 107 -5.19 14.65 -0.53
C SER A 107 -6.55 15.03 -1.13
N ILE A 108 -7.64 14.43 -0.63
CA ILE A 108 -9.00 14.80 -1.05
C ILE A 108 -9.28 16.28 -0.72
N VAL A 109 -8.97 16.72 0.50
CA VAL A 109 -9.15 18.12 0.92
C VAL A 109 -8.27 19.05 0.08
N ALA A 110 -7.01 18.67 -0.18
CA ALA A 110 -6.09 19.44 -1.00
C ALA A 110 -6.54 19.58 -2.47
N MET A 111 -7.35 18.65 -2.97
CA MET A 111 -7.93 18.69 -4.32
C MET A 111 -9.15 19.60 -4.43
N LEU A 112 -9.87 19.87 -3.34
CA LEU A 112 -11.07 20.73 -3.33
C LEU A 112 -10.86 22.13 -3.94
N PRO A 113 -9.76 22.86 -3.66
CA PRO A 113 -9.49 24.17 -4.29
C PRO A 113 -8.93 24.00 -5.71
N PHE A 114 -9.63 23.24 -6.57
CA PHE A 114 -9.21 22.94 -7.95
C PHE A 114 -7.77 22.38 -8.06
N GLY A 115 -7.35 21.56 -7.08
CA GLY A 115 -6.00 21.00 -7.02
C GLY A 115 -4.91 21.94 -6.49
N LEU A 116 -5.20 23.22 -6.20
CA LEU A 116 -4.20 24.17 -5.69
C LEU A 116 -3.64 23.77 -4.33
N GLY A 117 -4.39 23.03 -3.51
CA GLY A 117 -3.91 22.50 -2.25
C GLY A 117 -2.76 21.51 -2.42
N LEU A 118 -2.60 20.89 -3.61
CA LEU A 118 -1.45 20.05 -3.91
C LEU A 118 -0.13 20.83 -3.90
N LEU A 119 -0.15 22.12 -4.24
CA LEU A 119 1.04 22.99 -4.19
C LEU A 119 1.59 23.12 -2.77
N VAL A 120 0.71 23.07 -1.77
CA VAL A 120 1.09 23.06 -0.35
C VAL A 120 1.37 21.64 0.13
N LEU A 121 0.64 20.64 -0.39
CA LEU A 121 0.83 19.26 0.00
C LEU A 121 2.21 18.73 -0.42
N PHE A 122 2.72 19.06 -1.60
CA PHE A 122 4.05 18.60 -2.04
C PHE A 122 5.19 18.94 -1.06
N PRO A 123 5.40 20.21 -0.64
CA PRO A 123 6.44 20.53 0.33
C PRO A 123 6.18 19.88 1.70
N VAL A 124 4.92 19.72 2.12
CA VAL A 124 4.58 19.00 3.35
C VAL A 124 4.99 17.53 3.27
N LEU A 125 4.75 16.87 2.13
CA LEU A 125 5.16 15.47 1.93
C LEU A 125 6.67 15.32 1.88
N SER A 126 7.38 16.26 1.24
CA SER A 126 8.85 16.28 1.28
C SER A 126 9.37 16.42 2.71
N GLY A 127 8.80 17.33 3.51
CA GLY A 127 9.17 17.51 4.91
C GLY A 127 8.87 16.28 5.77
N ALA A 128 7.69 15.67 5.61
CA ALA A 128 7.31 14.45 6.32
C ALA A 128 8.19 13.26 5.93
N SER A 129 8.61 13.16 4.66
CA SER A 129 9.51 12.12 4.18
C SER A 129 10.91 12.29 4.78
N PHE A 130 11.40 13.53 4.88
CA PHE A 130 12.66 13.85 5.54
C PHE A 130 12.63 13.55 7.04
N ALA A 131 11.56 13.95 7.73
CA ALA A 131 11.38 13.63 9.15
C ALA A 131 11.32 12.12 9.38
N SER A 132 10.53 11.39 8.57
CA SER A 132 10.46 9.93 8.64
C SER A 132 11.81 9.26 8.39
N TYR A 133 12.65 9.79 7.49
CA TYR A 133 14.00 9.30 7.28
C TYR A 133 14.87 9.54 8.52
N HIS A 134 14.84 10.74 9.08
CA HIS A 134 15.61 11.09 10.27
C HIS A 134 15.17 10.29 11.51
N ASP A 135 13.88 10.05 11.70
CA ASP A 135 13.36 9.26 12.83
C ASP A 135 13.79 7.80 12.76
N VAL A 136 14.01 7.27 11.56
CA VAL A 136 14.37 5.86 11.34
C VAL A 136 15.88 5.63 11.29
N PHE A 137 16.65 6.62 10.83
CA PHE A 137 18.10 6.48 10.57
C PHE A 137 18.99 7.51 11.30
N GLY A 138 18.42 8.56 11.90
CA GLY A 138 19.15 9.71 12.45
C GLY A 138 19.85 9.48 13.79
N ASP A 139 19.53 8.40 14.50
CA ASP A 139 20.04 8.14 15.87
C ASP A 139 21.44 7.50 15.94
N GLU A 140 22.10 7.19 14.82
CA GLU A 140 23.51 6.75 14.82
C GLU A 140 24.52 7.89 15.11
N ALA A 141 24.06 9.13 15.28
CA ALA A 141 24.90 10.28 15.65
C ALA A 141 25.04 10.52 17.16
N ALA A 142 24.46 9.66 18.01
CA ALA A 142 24.41 9.84 19.47
C ALA A 142 25.06 8.71 20.30
N THR A 143 25.99 7.94 19.71
CA THR A 143 26.84 6.98 20.45
C THR A 143 28.29 7.07 20.00
#